data_AF-A0A3D1FD68-F1
#
_entry.id   AF-A0A3D1FD68-F1
#
_cell.length_a   1.000
_cell.length_b   1.000
_cell.length_c   1.000
_cell.angle_alpha   90.00
_cell.angle_beta   90.00
_cell.angle_gamma   90.00
#
_symmetry.space_group_name_H-M   'P 1'
#
loop_
_entity.id
_entity.type
_entity.pdbx_description
1 polymer ?
#
loop_
_entity_poly.entity_id
_entity_poly.type
_entity_poly.pdbx_seq_one_letter_code
_entity_poly.pdbx_strand_id
1 'polypeptide(L)' 'TPAQIATYLKIAQDNNLVVTGGSDYHGELKPDVTIGMIEVSSELIDALKDARKRVMNEN' A
#
# COMPACT_ATOMS: atom_id res chain seq x y z
N THR A 1 10.43 -5.37 -8.12
CA THR A 1 10.76 -5.13 -9.54
C THR A 1 9.52 -4.69 -10.30
N PRO A 2 9.61 -4.10 -11.51
CA PRO A 2 8.42 -3.70 -12.28
C PRO A 2 7.42 -4.83 -12.53
N ALA A 3 7.89 -6.05 -12.78
CA ALA A 3 7.03 -7.23 -13.00
C ALA A 3 6.21 -7.61 -11.74
N GLN A 4 6.83 -7.52 -10.55
CA GLN A 4 6.11 -7.76 -9.29
C GLN A 4 5.06 -6.67 -9.05
N ILE A 5 5.39 -5.40 -9.31
CA ILE A 5 4.44 -4.29 -9.19
C ILE A 5 3.21 -4.56 -10.07
N ALA A 6 3.41 -4.90 -11.35
CA ALA A 6 2.32 -5.22 -12.27
C ALA A 6 1.45 -6.39 -11.79
N THR A 7 2.10 -7.43 -11.23
CA THR A 7 1.41 -8.59 -10.66
C THR A 7 0.50 -8.19 -9.50
N TYR A 8 1.01 -7.44 -8.52
CA TYR A 8 0.23 -7.02 -7.36
C TYR A 8 -0.87 -6.00 -7.71
N LEU A 9 -0.61 -5.10 -8.65
CA LEU A 9 -1.65 -4.19 -9.15
C LEU A 9 -2.82 -4.95 -9.78
N LYS A 10 -2.53 -6.01 -10.56
CA LYS A 10 -3.58 -6.86 -11.12
C LYS A 10 -4.38 -7.57 -10.03
N ILE A 11 -3.71 -8.14 -9.03
CA ILE A 11 -4.40 -8.78 -7.89
C ILE A 11 -5.30 -7.79 -7.15
N ALA A 12 -4.81 -6.58 -6.90
CA ALA A 12 -5.57 -5.55 -6.21
C ALA A 12 -6.82 -5.14 -7.01
N GLN A 13 -6.68 -4.97 -8.32
CA GLN A 13 -7.80 -4.68 -9.22
C GLN A 13 -8.84 -5.80 -9.21
N ASP A 14 -8.41 -7.05 -9.38
CA ASP A 14 -9.31 -8.21 -9.48
C ASP A 14 -10.12 -8.45 -8.18
N ASN A 15 -9.62 -7.98 -7.03
CA ASN A 15 -10.21 -8.19 -5.71
C ASN A 15 -10.73 -6.91 -5.05
N ASN A 16 -10.78 -5.78 -5.76
CA ASN A 16 -11.20 -4.48 -5.22
C ASN A 16 -10.44 -4.08 -3.93
N LEU A 17 -9.13 -4.32 -3.92
CA LEU A 17 -8.25 -3.97 -2.81
C LEU A 17 -7.68 -2.57 -2.98
N VAL A 18 -7.47 -1.89 -1.85
CA VAL A 18 -6.78 -0.59 -1.84
C VAL A 18 -5.27 -0.81 -2.02
N VAL A 19 -4.68 -0.19 -3.04
CA VAL A 19 -3.24 -0.24 -3.30
C VAL A 19 -2.51 0.71 -2.36
N THR A 20 -1.47 0.24 -1.68
CA THR A 20 -0.66 1.01 -0.74
C THR A 20 0.82 1.03 -1.16
N GLY A 21 1.63 1.82 -0.44
CA GLY A 21 3.08 1.87 -0.62
C GLY A 21 3.79 2.28 0.67
N GLY A 22 5.06 1.90 0.80
CA GLY A 22 5.90 2.25 1.93
C GLY A 22 7.35 1.84 1.66
N SER A 23 8.29 2.54 2.29
CA SER A 23 9.72 2.26 2.08
C SER A 23 10.21 0.98 2.76
N ASP A 24 9.43 0.46 3.72
CA ASP A 24 9.82 -0.69 4.53
C ASP A 24 11.13 -0.44 5.32
N TYR A 25 11.24 0.78 5.85
CA TYR A 25 12.39 1.25 6.63
C TYR A 25 12.55 0.50 7.95
N HIS A 26 13.77 0.02 8.22
CA HIS A 26 14.14 -0.74 9.42
C HIS A 26 15.45 -0.24 10.06
N GLY A 27 15.84 1.02 9.82
CA GLY A 27 17.07 1.61 10.37
C GLY A 27 18.33 0.89 9.89
N GLU A 28 19.24 0.63 10.82
CA GLU A 28 20.53 -0.01 10.52
C GLU A 28 20.41 -1.39 9.86
N LEU A 29 19.25 -2.06 9.99
CA LEU A 29 18.99 -3.35 9.31
C LEU A 29 18.84 -3.20 7.79
N LYS A 30 18.49 -2.00 7.31
CA LYS A 30 18.36 -1.66 5.89
C LYS A 30 18.92 -0.26 5.67
N PRO A 31 20.26 -0.08 5.73
CA PRO A 31 20.88 1.24 5.72
C PRO A 31 20.62 2.01 4.40
N ASP A 32 20.34 1.29 3.32
CA ASP A 32 20.04 1.89 2.00
C ASP A 32 18.58 2.32 1.83
N VAL A 33 17.71 2.00 2.79
CA VAL A 33 16.30 2.40 2.79
C VAL A 33 16.15 3.62 3.68
N THR A 34 15.50 4.66 3.17
CA THR A 34 15.17 5.86 3.97
C THR A 34 13.67 5.94 4.24
N ILE A 35 13.31 6.61 5.34
CA ILE A 35 11.91 6.94 5.60
C ILE A 35 11.42 7.93 4.53
N GLY A 36 10.23 7.67 3.97
CA GLY A 36 9.66 8.51 2.91
C GLY A 36 10.21 8.26 1.50
N MET A 37 11.06 7.25 1.28
CA MET A 37 11.59 6.90 -0.05
C MET A 37 10.51 6.53 -1.08
N ILE A 38 9.34 6.08 -0.61
CA ILE A 38 8.17 5.80 -1.44
C ILE A 38 7.09 6.81 -1.10
N GLU A 39 6.75 7.63 -2.08
CA GLU A 39 5.66 8.61 -1.98
C GLU A 39 4.35 8.00 -2.49
N VAL A 40 3.26 8.35 -1.81
CA VAL A 40 1.89 7.94 -2.17
C VAL A 40 0.96 9.14 -2.05
N SER A 41 -0.13 9.14 -2.82
CA SER A 41 -1.14 10.18 -2.74
C SER A 41 -1.73 10.26 -1.32
N SER A 42 -1.96 11.47 -0.82
CA SER A 42 -2.66 11.67 0.46
C SER A 42 -4.08 11.12 0.45
N GLU A 43 -4.71 11.01 -0.73
CA GLU A 43 -6.04 10.41 -0.92
C GLU A 43 -6.09 8.95 -0.48
N LEU A 44 -4.92 8.26 -0.43
CA LEU A 44 -4.82 6.90 0.06
C LEU A 44 -5.32 6.76 1.50
N ILE A 45 -5.12 7.80 2.32
CA ILE A 45 -5.58 7.81 3.71
C ILE A 45 -7.09 7.71 3.79
N ASP A 46 -7.81 8.40 2.90
CA ASP A 46 -9.27 8.33 2.88
C ASP A 46 -9.76 7.01 2.29
N ALA A 47 -9.11 6.50 1.25
CA ALA A 47 -9.39 5.17 0.71
C ALA A 47 -9.24 4.05 1.77
N LEU A 48 -8.22 4.13 2.64
CA LEU A 48 -8.02 3.19 3.75
C LEU A 48 -9.12 3.30 4.81
N LYS A 49 -9.53 4.52 5.17
CA LYS A 49 -10.66 4.73 6.10
C LYS A 49 -11.94 4.13 5.55
N ASP A 50 -12.21 4.29 4.26
CA ASP A 50 -13.41 3.76 3.62
C ASP A 50 -13.35 2.24 3.47
N ALA A 51 -12.20 1.66 3.14
CA ALA A 51 -11.99 0.21 3.14
C ALA A 51 -12.24 -0.40 4.54
N ARG A 52 -11.79 0.26 5.61
CA ARG A 52 -12.09 -0.17 6.98
C ARG A 52 -13.60 -0.21 7.25
N LYS A 53 -14.36 0.80 6.81
CA LYS A 53 -15.82 0.83 6.98
C LYS A 53 -16.49 -0.35 6.26
N ARG A 54 -16.07 -0.68 5.03
CA ARG A 54 -16.58 -1.84 4.29
C ARG A 54 -16.40 -3.14 5.08
N VAL A 55 -15.18 -3.39 5.56
CA VAL A 55 -14.87 -4.59 6.36
C VAL A 55 -15.69 -4.64 7.65
N MET A 56 -15.94 -3.50 8.30
CA MET A 56 -16.72 -3.46 9.54
C MET A 56 -18.23 -3.62 9.30
N ASN A 57 -18.76 -3.17 8.17
CA ASN A 57 -20.19 -3.22 7.83
C ASN A 57 -20.62 -4.57 7.20
N GLU A 58 -19.66 -5.41 6.82
CA GLU A 58 -19.90 -6.76 6.28
C GLU A 58 -19.99 -7.85 7.39
N ASN A 59 -20.00 -7.44 8.67
CA ASN A 59 -20.18 -8.34 9.83
C ASN A 59 -21.59 -8.29 10.42
#